data_AF-A0A6N8X936-F1
#
_entry.id   AF-A0A6N8X936-F1
#
_cell.length_a   1.000
_cell.length_b   1.000
_cell.length_c   1.000
_cell.angle_alpha   90.00
_cell.angle_beta   90.00
_cell.angle_gamma   90.00
#
_symmetry.space_group_name_H-M   'P 1'
#
loop_
_entity.id
_entity.type
_entity.pdbx_description
1 polymer ?
#
loop_
_entity_poly.entity_id
_entity_poly.type
_entity_poly.pdbx_seq_one_letter_code
_entity_poly.pdbx_strand_id
1 'polypeptide(L)'
;MKPTSSAGDAERVGALPLWGEAPLPGDRYRADDADGRGFTDVVRIMLRTWPWLKPMVVGTWRERALPIATNGAKDSDWSFGYAPVLVTLLALVGPFAGWLPIGVNWQYDLLVAAMVVMAVASWVVIVSTWLRDATRLLATAVGVLVSVALLANLFAVLAVEGARDNVAVALVTVAALGLWLVHFRRAHGVFRVRVRVGCHLVYYYALYWLSTVTGLVTGLFTIDLLNQSILQAEPLTPFLADFIGREDLGSGATQALTLAERRELQWIYMVFVVAIGTLTFPLAYGLPYYNVWILQRINQDLRLALVERWHQLSLRYHGDHRVGDSVYRIYQDSAQVTAIVGMLVSVATQATTYATTITFIAALDPMLGLMGATIAVIAILWGRWFSRRVRSRSLTARETNSDLTSRTQEVLGAMRVIKACSAEDAEQRRFEADSVVAFNAAYRIRSLVAGVSIIMFTFAGTILLAGEFFMAVWAAENREAFAAVLIGLVGLSFVRWNLGAFQWARDELISGSNVVGGVLRQWTNAQDMA
;
A
#
# COMPACT_ATOMS: atom_id res chain seq x y z
N MET A 1 -43.89 -5.15 33.66
CA MET A 1 -42.77 -6.11 33.49
C MET A 1 -42.99 -7.25 34.47
N LYS A 2 -43.38 -8.44 34.00
CA LYS A 2 -43.31 -9.65 34.82
C LYS A 2 -41.84 -10.14 34.82
N PRO A 3 -41.31 -10.61 35.96
CA PRO A 3 -39.96 -11.16 35.99
C PRO A 3 -39.94 -12.44 35.14
N THR A 4 -39.05 -12.49 34.15
CA THR A 4 -38.75 -13.69 33.37
C THR A 4 -38.26 -14.77 34.33
N SER A 5 -38.74 -16.01 34.16
CA SER A 5 -38.33 -17.13 34.99
C SER A 5 -36.83 -17.41 34.80
N SER A 6 -36.06 -17.40 35.88
CA SER A 6 -34.61 -17.66 35.89
C SER A 6 -34.18 -18.97 35.21
N ALA A 7 -35.08 -19.95 35.14
CA ALA A 7 -34.84 -21.23 34.45
C ALA A 7 -34.70 -21.06 32.93
N GLY A 8 -35.52 -20.20 32.30
CA GLY A 8 -35.46 -19.95 30.86
C GLY A 8 -34.24 -19.13 30.46
N ASP A 9 -33.70 -18.30 31.36
CA ASP A 9 -32.45 -17.56 31.13
C ASP A 9 -31.23 -18.49 31.30
N ALA A 10 -31.25 -19.43 32.24
CA ALA A 10 -30.18 -20.41 32.42
C ALA A 10 -30.07 -21.40 31.24
N GLU A 11 -31.20 -21.88 30.72
CA GLU A 11 -31.25 -22.75 29.54
C GLU A 11 -30.76 -22.01 28.27
N ARG A 12 -31.12 -20.72 28.14
CA ARG A 12 -30.60 -19.83 27.08
C ARG A 12 -29.09 -19.64 27.15
N VAL A 13 -28.54 -19.39 28.33
CA VAL A 13 -27.09 -19.21 28.53
C VAL A 13 -26.34 -20.52 28.29
N GLY A 14 -26.90 -21.66 28.69
CA GLY A 14 -26.31 -22.99 28.47
C GLY A 14 -26.28 -23.43 27.00
N ALA A 15 -27.17 -22.90 26.15
CA ALA A 15 -27.20 -23.17 24.71
C ALA A 15 -26.14 -22.38 23.92
N LEU A 16 -25.54 -21.36 24.53
CA LEU A 16 -24.49 -20.55 23.90
C LEU A 16 -23.13 -21.16 24.20
N PRO A 17 -22.36 -21.58 23.19
CA PRO A 17 -21.03 -22.14 23.41
C PRO A 17 -20.10 -21.10 24.03
N LEU A 18 -19.46 -21.47 25.14
CA LEU A 18 -18.31 -20.73 25.66
C LEU A 18 -17.00 -21.24 25.03
N TRP A 19 -16.95 -22.54 24.72
CA TRP A 19 -15.87 -23.26 24.05
C TRP A 19 -16.43 -24.33 23.10
N GLY A 20 -15.80 -24.55 21.93
CA GLY A 20 -16.14 -25.65 21.01
C GLY A 20 -17.03 -25.29 19.81
N GLU A 21 -17.37 -26.29 19.00
CA GLU A 21 -18.22 -26.13 17.81
C GLU A 21 -19.71 -26.20 18.18
N ALA A 22 -20.37 -25.05 18.29
CA ALA A 22 -21.81 -24.98 18.55
C ALA A 22 -22.63 -25.73 17.49
N PRO A 23 -23.55 -26.64 17.83
CA PRO A 23 -24.31 -27.38 16.84
C PRO A 23 -25.09 -26.45 15.91
N LEU A 24 -24.95 -26.68 14.61
CA LEU A 24 -25.80 -26.13 13.56
C LEU A 24 -26.60 -27.29 12.98
N PRO A 25 -27.87 -27.08 12.58
CA PRO A 25 -28.62 -28.06 11.80
C PRO A 25 -27.79 -28.53 10.58
N GLY A 26 -27.69 -29.85 10.36
CA GLY A 26 -26.77 -30.43 9.38
C GLY A 26 -27.06 -30.02 7.93
N ASP A 27 -28.29 -29.61 7.63
CA ASP A 27 -28.73 -29.03 6.36
C ASP A 27 -28.22 -27.59 6.14
N ARG A 28 -27.88 -26.87 7.22
CA ARG A 28 -27.38 -25.49 7.16
C ARG A 28 -25.85 -25.40 7.06
N TYR A 29 -25.14 -26.50 7.26
CA TYR A 29 -23.68 -26.54 7.13
C TYR A 29 -23.28 -26.81 5.68
N ARG A 30 -22.69 -25.81 5.00
CA ARG A 30 -22.04 -26.02 3.70
C ARG A 30 -20.60 -26.50 3.91
N ALA A 31 -20.27 -27.64 3.30
CA ALA A 31 -18.89 -28.12 3.21
C ALA A 31 -18.00 -27.09 2.48
N ASP A 32 -16.73 -27.01 2.89
CA ASP A 32 -15.74 -26.01 2.45
C ASP A 32 -15.51 -25.96 0.91
N ASP A 33 -15.95 -26.99 0.16
CA ASP A 33 -15.74 -27.12 -1.30
C ASP A 33 -16.90 -26.57 -2.16
N ALA A 34 -18.03 -26.17 -1.58
CA ALA A 34 -19.25 -25.88 -2.35
C ALA A 34 -19.21 -24.58 -3.19
N ASP A 35 -18.21 -23.69 -2.99
CA ASP A 35 -18.25 -22.36 -3.61
C ASP A 35 -16.91 -21.90 -4.19
N GLY A 36 -16.64 -22.33 -5.44
CA GLY A 36 -15.48 -21.92 -6.23
C GLY A 36 -15.49 -20.47 -6.76
N ARG A 37 -16.44 -19.64 -6.31
CA ARG A 37 -16.78 -18.35 -6.96
C ARG A 37 -16.08 -17.10 -6.41
N GLY A 38 -15.49 -17.10 -5.21
CA GLY A 38 -15.13 -15.86 -4.49
C GLY A 38 -14.06 -14.99 -5.14
N PHE A 39 -12.81 -15.47 -5.22
CA PHE A 39 -11.71 -14.65 -5.75
C PHE A 39 -11.88 -14.33 -7.23
N THR A 40 -12.37 -15.29 -8.01
CA THR A 40 -12.69 -15.09 -9.43
C THR A 40 -13.78 -14.05 -9.64
N ASP A 41 -14.76 -13.95 -8.76
CA ASP A 41 -15.82 -12.94 -8.86
C ASP A 41 -15.30 -11.55 -8.47
N VAL A 42 -14.42 -11.43 -7.46
CA VAL A 42 -13.72 -10.17 -7.17
C VAL A 42 -12.89 -9.70 -8.36
N VAL A 43 -12.12 -10.60 -8.98
CA VAL A 43 -11.35 -10.31 -10.20
C VAL A 43 -12.28 -9.94 -11.37
N ARG A 44 -13.43 -10.61 -11.50
CA ARG A 44 -14.43 -10.28 -12.52
C ARG A 44 -15.06 -8.92 -12.28
N ILE A 45 -15.35 -8.56 -11.03
CA ILE A 45 -15.85 -7.23 -10.65
C ILE A 45 -14.79 -6.18 -11.00
N MET A 46 -13.53 -6.41 -10.64
CA MET A 46 -12.37 -5.57 -11.01
C MET A 46 -12.28 -5.34 -12.53
N LEU A 47 -12.36 -6.41 -13.33
CA LEU A 47 -12.31 -6.30 -14.78
C LEU A 47 -13.50 -5.52 -15.34
N ARG A 48 -14.69 -5.66 -14.73
CA ARG A 48 -15.89 -4.90 -15.11
C ARG A 48 -15.83 -3.44 -14.67
N THR A 49 -15.15 -3.14 -13.58
CA THR A 49 -14.99 -1.77 -13.06
C THR A 49 -13.77 -1.05 -13.63
N TRP A 50 -12.88 -1.78 -14.30
CA TRP A 50 -11.70 -1.25 -14.98
C TRP A 50 -11.97 -0.01 -15.85
N PRO A 51 -13.06 0.09 -16.64
CA PRO A 51 -13.33 1.30 -17.42
C PRO A 51 -13.46 2.58 -16.57
N TRP A 52 -13.88 2.47 -15.32
CA TRP A 52 -14.06 3.59 -14.37
C TRP A 52 -12.81 3.87 -13.56
N LEU A 53 -11.96 2.86 -13.37
CA LEU A 53 -10.63 3.00 -12.76
C LEU A 53 -9.58 3.52 -13.74
N LYS A 54 -9.72 3.14 -15.01
CA LYS A 54 -8.77 3.45 -16.08
C LYS A 54 -8.48 4.95 -16.18
N PRO A 55 -9.45 5.89 -16.09
CA PRO A 55 -9.15 7.32 -16.07
C PRO A 55 -8.25 7.75 -14.91
N MET A 56 -8.36 7.10 -13.74
CA MET A 56 -7.53 7.44 -12.57
C MET A 56 -6.10 6.91 -12.67
N VAL A 57 -5.86 5.87 -13.46
CA VAL A 57 -4.54 5.26 -13.67
C VAL A 57 -3.87 5.83 -14.93
N VAL A 58 -4.61 5.85 -16.04
CA VAL A 58 -4.13 6.27 -17.35
C VAL A 58 -4.22 7.78 -17.52
N GLY A 59 -5.11 8.46 -16.82
CA GLY A 59 -5.35 9.89 -16.98
C GLY A 59 -6.03 10.25 -18.29
N THR A 60 -6.15 11.56 -18.50
CA THR A 60 -6.69 12.19 -19.70
C THR A 60 -5.62 13.05 -20.36
N TRP A 61 -5.70 13.17 -21.68
CA TRP A 61 -4.80 14.05 -22.43
C TRP A 61 -5.38 15.46 -22.47
N ARG A 62 -4.61 16.45 -22.01
CA ARG A 62 -4.90 17.87 -22.26
C ARG A 62 -4.03 18.36 -23.39
N GLU A 63 -4.66 18.79 -24.48
CA GLU A 63 -3.99 19.33 -25.65
C GLU A 63 -3.82 20.86 -25.55
N ARG A 64 -2.68 21.36 -25.99
CA ARG A 64 -2.40 22.80 -26.14
C ARG A 64 -1.68 23.04 -27.46
N ALA A 65 -2.16 23.99 -28.25
CA ALA A 65 -1.46 24.46 -29.43
C ALA A 65 -0.40 25.48 -29.01
N LEU A 66 0.83 25.29 -29.44
CA LEU A 66 1.90 26.27 -29.28
C LEU A 66 1.92 27.16 -30.52
N PRO A 67 2.11 28.48 -30.38
CA PRO A 67 2.16 29.43 -31.50
C PRO A 67 3.48 29.31 -32.27
N ILE A 68 3.84 28.09 -32.67
CA ILE A 68 5.04 27.76 -33.43
C ILE A 68 4.55 27.26 -34.78
N ALA A 69 4.76 28.08 -35.82
CA ALA A 69 4.39 27.73 -37.19
C ALA A 69 5.26 26.58 -37.71
N THR A 70 4.63 25.61 -38.36
CA THR A 70 5.29 24.44 -38.98
C THR A 70 5.06 24.44 -40.48
N ASN A 71 5.17 25.62 -41.10
CA ASN A 71 4.93 25.83 -42.54
C ASN A 71 5.72 24.80 -43.37
N GLY A 72 5.00 24.04 -44.21
CA GLY A 72 5.58 23.02 -45.09
C GLY A 72 5.84 21.64 -44.44
N ALA A 73 5.59 21.45 -43.14
CA ALA A 73 5.69 20.14 -42.50
C ALA A 73 4.43 19.29 -42.74
N LYS A 74 4.61 17.99 -43.03
CA LYS A 74 3.50 17.03 -43.07
C LYS A 74 2.90 16.84 -41.68
N ASP A 75 1.59 16.65 -41.63
CA ASP A 75 0.89 16.25 -40.41
C ASP A 75 1.47 14.93 -39.88
N SER A 76 1.72 14.87 -38.57
CA SER A 76 2.33 13.73 -37.90
C SER A 76 1.39 13.15 -36.87
N ASP A 77 1.53 11.85 -36.61
CA ASP A 77 0.93 11.23 -35.43
C ASP A 77 1.56 11.78 -34.14
N TRP A 78 0.88 11.53 -33.03
CA TRP A 78 1.40 11.82 -31.70
C TRP A 78 2.64 10.98 -31.42
N SER A 79 3.78 11.65 -31.27
CA SER A 79 5.04 10.99 -30.99
C SER A 79 5.64 11.48 -29.67
N PHE A 80 6.42 10.60 -29.07
CA PHE A 80 7.27 10.87 -27.90
C PHE A 80 8.75 10.61 -28.25
N GLY A 81 9.09 10.68 -29.55
CA GLY A 81 10.41 10.35 -30.07
C GLY A 81 11.56 11.20 -29.55
N TYR A 82 11.25 12.38 -28.99
CA TYR A 82 12.22 13.21 -28.30
C TYR A 82 12.73 12.60 -26.99
N ALA A 83 11.92 11.80 -26.30
CA ALA A 83 12.20 11.46 -24.90
C ALA A 83 13.47 10.60 -24.76
N PRO A 84 13.70 9.54 -25.58
CA PRO A 84 14.95 8.79 -25.49
C PRO A 84 16.19 9.63 -25.81
N VAL A 85 16.10 10.54 -26.78
CA VAL A 85 17.18 11.48 -27.13
C VAL A 85 17.46 12.41 -25.96
N LEU A 86 16.43 12.99 -25.35
CA LEU A 86 16.56 13.89 -24.21
C LEU A 86 17.14 13.18 -22.98
N VAL A 87 16.66 11.96 -22.67
CA VAL A 87 17.19 11.13 -21.58
C VAL A 87 18.66 10.83 -21.81
N THR A 88 19.05 10.48 -23.04
CA THR A 88 20.45 10.22 -23.40
C THR A 88 21.30 11.48 -23.25
N LEU A 89 20.85 12.63 -23.75
CA LEU A 89 21.57 13.90 -23.63
C LEU A 89 21.76 14.31 -22.17
N LEU A 90 20.71 14.22 -21.35
CA LEU A 90 20.79 14.55 -19.93
C LEU A 90 21.65 13.56 -19.14
N ALA A 91 21.65 12.28 -19.52
CA ALA A 91 22.54 11.27 -18.93
C ALA A 91 24.03 11.59 -19.19
N LEU A 92 24.33 12.29 -20.29
CA LEU A 92 25.69 12.75 -20.61
C LEU A 92 26.06 14.05 -19.89
N VAL A 93 25.08 14.88 -19.47
CA VAL A 93 25.36 16.15 -18.77
C VAL A 93 26.17 15.91 -17.49
N GLY A 94 25.78 14.94 -16.66
CA GLY A 94 26.49 14.65 -15.41
C GLY A 94 27.99 14.38 -15.61
N PRO A 95 28.36 13.38 -16.44
CA PRO A 95 29.75 13.10 -16.77
C PRO A 95 30.50 14.24 -17.46
N PHE A 96 29.91 14.88 -18.47
CA PHE A 96 30.62 15.89 -19.28
C PHE A 96 30.75 17.25 -18.58
N ALA A 97 29.79 17.60 -17.72
CA ALA A 97 29.87 18.82 -16.90
C ALA A 97 30.76 18.63 -15.67
N GLY A 98 31.31 17.43 -15.47
CA GLY A 98 32.14 17.08 -14.31
C GLY A 98 31.37 16.98 -13.00
N TRP A 99 30.04 16.82 -13.05
CA TRP A 99 29.23 16.62 -11.84
C TRP A 99 29.37 15.17 -11.37
N LEU A 100 29.30 14.22 -12.30
CA LEU A 100 29.49 12.79 -12.04
C LEU A 100 30.78 12.29 -12.74
N PRO A 101 31.97 12.56 -12.16
CA PRO A 101 33.23 12.19 -12.78
C PRO A 101 33.40 10.67 -12.83
N ILE A 102 33.65 10.15 -14.03
CA ILE A 102 33.79 8.71 -14.29
C ILE A 102 35.17 8.22 -13.82
N GLY A 103 35.20 7.08 -13.14
CA GLY A 103 36.43 6.40 -12.70
C GLY A 103 37.10 7.04 -11.49
N VAL A 104 36.48 8.06 -10.88
CA VAL A 104 36.95 8.68 -9.63
C VAL A 104 36.40 7.94 -8.42
N ASN A 105 35.10 7.61 -8.48
CA ASN A 105 34.40 6.91 -7.40
C ASN A 105 33.34 5.99 -8.00
N TRP A 106 33.29 4.75 -7.51
CA TRP A 106 32.34 3.74 -7.96
C TRP A 106 30.87 4.15 -7.72
N GLN A 107 30.61 5.05 -6.76
CA GLN A 107 29.28 5.63 -6.53
C GLN A 107 28.81 6.48 -7.71
N TYR A 108 29.70 7.34 -8.21
CA TYR A 108 29.44 8.14 -9.40
C TYR A 108 29.32 7.23 -10.62
N ASP A 109 30.18 6.21 -10.74
CA ASP A 109 30.10 5.24 -11.84
C ASP A 109 28.77 4.45 -11.81
N LEU A 110 28.27 4.10 -10.62
CA LEU A 110 26.97 3.42 -10.47
C LEU A 110 25.81 4.32 -10.89
N LEU A 111 25.83 5.61 -10.50
CA LEU A 111 24.82 6.57 -10.95
C LEU A 111 24.87 6.78 -12.46
N VAL A 112 26.06 6.90 -13.03
CA VAL A 112 26.25 6.99 -14.48
C VAL A 112 25.74 5.73 -15.18
N ALA A 113 26.05 4.54 -14.66
CA ALA A 113 25.53 3.28 -15.17
C ALA A 113 24.00 3.23 -15.11
N ALA A 114 23.39 3.67 -14.00
CA ALA A 114 21.94 3.73 -13.86
C ALA A 114 21.30 4.70 -14.87
N MET A 115 21.90 5.87 -15.09
CA MET A 115 21.45 6.82 -16.13
C MET A 115 21.57 6.24 -17.55
N VAL A 116 22.64 5.49 -17.83
CA VAL A 116 22.79 4.77 -19.11
C VAL A 116 21.72 3.70 -19.27
N VAL A 117 21.42 2.92 -18.22
CA VAL A 117 20.35 1.92 -18.24
C VAL A 117 18.99 2.59 -18.48
N MET A 118 18.71 3.73 -17.86
CA MET A 118 17.50 4.52 -18.14
C MET A 118 17.43 4.98 -19.60
N ALA A 119 18.55 5.47 -20.15
CA ALA A 119 18.63 5.85 -21.56
C ALA A 119 18.36 4.65 -22.48
N VAL A 120 19.02 3.52 -22.26
CA VAL A 120 18.79 2.30 -23.05
C VAL A 120 17.35 1.81 -22.93
N ALA A 121 16.80 1.76 -21.72
CA ALA A 121 15.40 1.36 -21.50
C ALA A 121 14.42 2.28 -22.24
N SER A 122 14.68 3.60 -22.27
CA SER A 122 13.86 4.55 -23.03
C SER A 122 13.87 4.28 -24.55
N TRP A 123 15.02 3.89 -25.11
CA TRP A 123 15.13 3.47 -26.51
C TRP A 123 14.43 2.13 -26.76
N VAL A 124 14.51 1.18 -25.83
CA VAL A 124 13.77 -0.09 -25.95
C VAL A 124 12.26 0.15 -25.92
N VAL A 125 11.77 1.07 -25.09
CA VAL A 125 10.35 1.47 -25.08
C VAL A 125 9.93 1.95 -26.47
N ILE A 126 10.66 2.87 -27.11
CA ILE A 126 10.25 3.38 -28.43
C ILE A 126 10.33 2.32 -29.53
N VAL A 127 11.39 1.52 -29.55
CA VAL A 127 11.55 0.43 -30.54
C VAL A 127 10.43 -0.60 -30.38
N SER A 128 10.07 -0.94 -29.14
CA SER A 128 8.99 -1.89 -28.86
C SER A 128 7.64 -1.38 -29.37
N THR A 129 7.41 -0.06 -29.45
CA THR A 129 6.16 0.47 -30.04
C THR A 129 6.06 0.34 -31.55
N TRP A 130 7.16 0.07 -32.24
CA TRP A 130 7.16 -0.16 -33.70
C TRP A 130 6.93 -1.62 -34.06
N LEU A 131 7.13 -2.54 -33.11
CA LEU A 131 7.00 -3.98 -33.28
C LEU A 131 5.58 -4.44 -32.92
N ARG A 132 4.89 -5.15 -33.83
CA ARG A 132 3.46 -5.50 -33.67
C ARG A 132 3.13 -6.47 -32.50
N ASP A 133 4.12 -7.15 -31.92
CA ASP A 133 3.92 -8.15 -30.84
C ASP A 133 4.88 -7.98 -29.63
N ALA A 134 5.38 -6.78 -29.39
CA ALA A 134 6.39 -6.52 -28.34
C ALA A 134 5.81 -6.12 -26.98
N THR A 135 4.58 -6.53 -26.63
CA THR A 135 3.91 -6.11 -25.37
C THR A 135 4.68 -6.50 -24.11
N ARG A 136 5.30 -7.68 -24.11
CA ARG A 136 6.17 -8.13 -23.00
C ARG A 136 7.42 -7.27 -22.90
N LEU A 137 8.07 -6.99 -24.04
CA LEU A 137 9.27 -6.16 -24.11
C LEU A 137 9.00 -4.72 -23.66
N LEU A 138 7.87 -4.15 -24.07
CA LEU A 138 7.38 -2.86 -23.61
C LEU A 138 7.19 -2.86 -22.09
N ALA A 139 6.47 -3.85 -21.54
CA ALA A 139 6.21 -3.96 -20.11
C ALA A 139 7.51 -4.11 -19.30
N THR A 140 8.45 -4.94 -19.77
CA THR A 140 9.75 -5.09 -19.12
C THR A 140 10.58 -3.82 -19.18
N ALA A 141 10.60 -3.12 -20.32
CA ALA A 141 11.39 -1.90 -20.47
C ALA A 141 10.84 -0.76 -19.60
N VAL A 142 9.51 -0.62 -19.52
CA VAL A 142 8.87 0.33 -18.61
C VAL A 142 9.14 -0.05 -17.15
N GLY A 143 9.04 -1.34 -16.80
CA GLY A 143 9.34 -1.82 -15.46
C GLY A 143 10.78 -1.49 -15.04
N VAL A 144 11.76 -1.82 -15.89
CA VAL A 144 13.18 -1.51 -15.67
C VAL A 144 13.38 0.00 -15.53
N LEU A 145 12.80 0.81 -16.43
CA LEU A 145 12.94 2.26 -16.39
C LEU A 145 12.45 2.85 -15.07
N VAL A 146 11.27 2.43 -14.61
CA VAL A 146 10.69 2.92 -13.34
C VAL A 146 11.52 2.45 -12.15
N SER A 147 11.88 1.16 -12.09
CA SER A 147 12.67 0.61 -10.98
C SER A 147 14.06 1.24 -10.89
N VAL A 148 14.77 1.36 -12.00
CA VAL A 148 16.12 1.94 -12.04
C VAL A 148 16.08 3.43 -11.74
N ALA A 149 15.12 4.19 -12.29
CA ALA A 149 14.99 5.60 -11.95
C ALA A 149 14.75 5.80 -10.45
N LEU A 150 13.85 5.01 -9.87
CA LEU A 150 13.51 5.09 -8.47
C LEU A 150 14.69 4.73 -7.55
N LEU A 151 15.38 3.61 -7.83
CA LEU A 151 16.58 3.22 -7.08
C LEU A 151 17.74 4.20 -7.25
N ALA A 152 17.93 4.75 -8.45
CA ALA A 152 18.97 5.73 -8.72
C ALA A 152 18.74 7.06 -8.01
N ASN A 153 17.49 7.57 -7.97
CA ASN A 153 17.19 8.78 -7.21
C ASN A 153 17.35 8.56 -5.71
N LEU A 154 16.91 7.40 -5.22
CA LEU A 154 17.10 7.02 -3.83
C LEU A 154 18.59 6.98 -3.50
N PHE A 155 19.38 6.25 -4.29
CA PHE A 155 20.82 6.15 -4.12
C PHE A 155 21.54 7.49 -4.30
N ALA A 156 21.10 8.38 -5.20
CA ALA A 156 21.70 9.71 -5.33
C ALA A 156 21.48 10.53 -4.06
N VAL A 157 20.22 10.66 -3.62
CA VAL A 157 19.83 11.45 -2.44
C VAL A 157 20.50 10.94 -1.17
N LEU A 158 20.57 9.62 -1.07
CA LEU A 158 21.05 8.96 0.11
C LEU A 158 22.57 8.83 0.05
N ALA A 159 23.10 8.21 -0.99
CA ALA A 159 24.46 7.69 -1.04
C ALA A 159 25.49 8.60 -1.72
N VAL A 160 25.14 9.78 -2.24
CA VAL A 160 26.09 10.60 -2.99
C VAL A 160 26.12 12.04 -2.46
N GLU A 161 27.31 12.46 -2.05
CA GLU A 161 27.57 13.83 -1.57
C GLU A 161 27.59 14.81 -2.75
N GLY A 162 26.50 15.58 -2.90
CA GLY A 162 26.44 16.63 -3.92
C GLY A 162 25.03 16.95 -4.40
N ALA A 163 24.60 18.20 -4.21
CA ALA A 163 23.30 18.66 -4.73
C ALA A 163 23.23 18.58 -6.28
N ARG A 164 24.38 18.69 -6.97
CA ARG A 164 24.44 18.65 -8.44
C ARG A 164 24.19 17.26 -9.01
N ASP A 165 24.59 16.22 -8.27
CA ASP A 165 24.46 14.83 -8.69
C ASP A 165 23.00 14.38 -8.60
N ASN A 166 22.36 14.78 -7.49
CA ASN A 166 20.91 14.62 -7.29
C ASN A 166 20.12 15.31 -8.39
N VAL A 167 20.51 16.52 -8.79
CA VAL A 167 19.89 17.24 -9.90
C VAL A 167 20.09 16.50 -11.22
N ALA A 168 21.28 15.95 -11.50
CA ALA A 168 21.54 15.20 -12.73
C ALA A 168 20.62 13.97 -12.85
N VAL A 169 20.57 13.14 -11.82
CA VAL A 169 19.75 11.92 -11.80
C VAL A 169 18.25 12.25 -11.86
N ALA A 170 17.82 13.30 -11.15
CA ALA A 170 16.44 13.79 -11.19
C ALA A 170 16.05 14.27 -12.60
N LEU A 171 16.92 15.01 -13.29
CA LEU A 171 16.67 15.50 -14.65
C LEU A 171 16.49 14.34 -15.64
N VAL A 172 17.35 13.32 -15.59
CA VAL A 172 17.22 12.11 -16.42
C VAL A 172 15.90 11.39 -16.13
N THR A 173 15.52 11.31 -14.87
CA THR A 173 14.26 10.68 -14.44
C THR A 173 13.03 11.45 -14.92
N VAL A 174 13.03 12.78 -14.81
CA VAL A 174 11.95 13.63 -15.31
C VAL A 174 11.83 13.52 -16.84
N ALA A 175 12.95 13.46 -17.56
CA ALA A 175 12.94 13.24 -19.01
C ALA A 175 12.39 11.86 -19.38
N ALA A 176 12.71 10.83 -18.60
CA ALA A 176 12.17 9.48 -18.77
C ALA A 176 10.65 9.45 -18.52
N LEU A 177 10.15 10.15 -17.49
CA LEU A 177 8.71 10.31 -17.27
C LEU A 177 8.01 11.03 -18.44
N GLY A 178 8.74 11.84 -19.20
CA GLY A 178 8.28 12.46 -20.44
C GLY A 178 7.71 11.46 -21.46
N LEU A 179 8.23 10.23 -21.53
CA LEU A 179 7.72 9.14 -22.38
C LEU A 179 6.23 8.88 -22.15
N TRP A 180 5.78 9.02 -20.91
CA TRP A 180 4.40 8.77 -20.50
C TRP A 180 3.57 10.05 -20.41
N LEU A 181 4.19 11.16 -19.99
CA LEU A 181 3.50 12.40 -19.65
C LEU A 181 3.27 13.32 -20.85
N VAL A 182 4.20 13.41 -21.81
CA VAL A 182 4.18 14.49 -22.81
C VAL A 182 4.39 13.92 -24.20
N HIS A 183 3.48 14.24 -25.12
CA HIS A 183 3.61 13.87 -26.52
C HIS A 183 3.42 15.12 -27.37
N PHE A 184 4.04 15.12 -28.55
CA PHE A 184 3.89 16.20 -29.51
C PHE A 184 3.40 15.68 -30.85
N ARG A 185 2.76 16.56 -31.61
CA ARG A 185 2.43 16.34 -33.03
C ARG A 185 2.53 17.64 -33.80
N ARG A 186 2.80 17.54 -35.09
CA ARG A 186 2.62 18.63 -36.05
C ARG A 186 1.28 18.39 -36.73
N ALA A 187 0.37 19.36 -36.63
CA ALA A 187 -0.96 19.23 -37.22
C ALA A 187 -1.45 20.60 -37.68
N HIS A 188 -1.88 20.68 -38.95
CA HIS A 188 -2.52 21.87 -39.52
C HIS A 188 -1.63 23.12 -39.44
N GLY A 189 -0.34 22.97 -39.74
CA GLY A 189 0.62 24.07 -39.73
C GLY A 189 1.03 24.58 -38.34
N VAL A 190 0.60 23.94 -37.24
CA VAL A 190 0.91 24.34 -35.86
C VAL A 190 1.49 23.18 -35.05
N PHE A 191 2.44 23.47 -34.16
CA PHE A 191 2.96 22.50 -33.20
C PHE A 191 1.98 22.31 -32.02
N ARG A 192 1.52 21.07 -31.78
CA ARG A 192 0.63 20.74 -30.67
C ARG A 192 1.33 19.85 -29.67
N VAL A 193 1.13 20.15 -28.39
CA VAL A 193 1.60 19.34 -27.26
C VAL A 193 0.39 18.80 -26.51
N ARG A 194 0.45 17.53 -26.11
CA ARG A 194 -0.49 16.98 -25.13
C ARG A 194 0.25 16.55 -23.88
N VAL A 195 -0.35 16.86 -22.74
CA VAL A 195 0.14 16.46 -21.42
C VAL A 195 -0.89 15.54 -20.77
N ARG A 196 -0.41 14.44 -20.19
CA ARG A 196 -1.23 13.48 -19.47
C ARG A 196 -1.48 14.01 -18.06
N VAL A 197 -2.75 14.21 -17.72
CA VAL A 197 -3.20 14.77 -16.44
C VAL A 197 -4.31 13.89 -15.86
N GLY A 198 -4.49 13.90 -14.54
CA GLY A 198 -5.58 13.15 -13.91
C GLY A 198 -5.25 11.69 -13.62
N CYS A 199 -3.97 11.32 -13.64
CA CYS A 199 -3.48 10.01 -13.19
C CYS A 199 -3.44 9.94 -11.67
N HIS A 200 -4.56 10.27 -11.03
CA HIS A 200 -4.62 10.56 -9.60
C HIS A 200 -4.15 9.40 -8.73
N LEU A 201 -4.44 8.16 -9.14
CA LEU A 201 -3.99 6.98 -8.42
C LEU A 201 -2.47 6.81 -8.51
N VAL A 202 -1.87 7.10 -9.66
CA VAL A 202 -0.40 7.07 -9.84
C VAL A 202 0.27 8.13 -8.97
N TYR A 203 -0.28 9.35 -8.93
CA TYR A 203 0.23 10.42 -8.08
C TYR A 203 0.15 10.03 -6.60
N TYR A 204 -0.98 9.44 -6.18
CA TYR A 204 -1.16 8.95 -4.82
C TYR A 204 -0.12 7.90 -4.45
N TYR A 205 0.09 6.88 -5.29
CA TYR A 205 1.12 5.85 -5.02
C TYR A 205 2.53 6.42 -4.95
N ALA A 206 2.90 7.30 -5.88
CA ALA A 206 4.24 7.91 -5.91
C ALA A 206 4.49 8.76 -4.65
N LEU A 207 3.53 9.60 -4.26
CA LEU A 207 3.62 10.44 -3.07
C LEU A 207 3.58 9.62 -1.78
N TYR A 208 2.77 8.56 -1.74
CA TYR A 208 2.71 7.63 -0.61
C TYR A 208 4.05 6.92 -0.42
N TRP A 209 4.62 6.37 -1.49
CA TRP A 209 5.93 5.71 -1.43
C TRP A 209 7.03 6.69 -1.03
N LEU A 210 7.04 7.91 -1.58
CA LEU A 210 7.96 8.97 -1.16
C LEU A 210 7.81 9.26 0.34
N SER A 211 6.57 9.40 0.84
CA SER A 211 6.31 9.60 2.27
C SER A 211 6.82 8.45 3.13
N THR A 212 6.69 7.20 2.66
CA THR A 212 7.24 6.02 3.36
C THR A 212 8.75 6.07 3.44
N VAL A 213 9.44 6.35 2.32
CA VAL A 213 10.90 6.45 2.27
C VAL A 213 11.39 7.59 3.17
N THR A 214 10.75 8.77 3.10
CA THR A 214 11.09 9.89 3.98
C THR A 214 10.91 9.53 5.45
N GLY A 215 9.83 8.80 5.79
CA GLY A 215 9.61 8.31 7.15
C GLY A 215 10.72 7.37 7.63
N LEU A 216 11.15 6.41 6.79
CA LEU A 216 12.25 5.49 7.11
C LEU A 216 13.56 6.23 7.36
N VAL A 217 13.92 7.16 6.47
CA VAL A 217 15.15 7.97 6.57
C VAL A 217 15.11 8.88 7.80
N THR A 218 13.97 9.50 8.08
CA THR A 218 13.79 10.33 9.28
C THR A 218 13.92 9.50 10.55
N GLY A 219 13.34 8.30 10.58
CA GLY A 219 13.45 7.37 11.70
C GLY A 219 14.89 6.95 11.97
N LEU A 220 15.67 6.67 10.92
CA LEU A 220 17.10 6.38 11.01
C LEU A 220 17.86 7.54 11.66
N PHE A 221 17.69 8.76 11.14
CA PHE A 221 18.33 9.97 11.66
C PHE A 221 17.96 10.21 13.13
N THR A 222 16.68 10.05 13.48
CA THR A 222 16.20 10.19 14.85
C THR A 222 16.90 9.22 15.78
N ILE A 223 17.02 7.95 15.42
CA ILE A 223 17.64 6.95 16.27
C ILE A 223 19.13 7.22 16.44
N ASP A 224 19.83 7.61 15.37
CA ASP A 224 21.26 7.90 15.43
C ASP A 224 21.58 9.15 16.29
N LEU A 225 20.86 10.25 16.06
CA LEU A 225 21.10 11.49 16.80
C LEU A 225 20.62 11.39 18.26
N LEU A 226 19.41 10.87 18.49
CA LEU A 226 18.82 10.81 19.82
C LEU A 226 19.41 9.67 20.66
N ASN A 227 19.36 8.44 20.16
CA ASN A 227 19.67 7.28 20.98
C ASN A 227 21.18 7.04 21.09
N GLN A 228 21.93 7.22 19.99
CA GLN A 228 23.37 6.98 19.99
C GLN A 228 24.13 8.23 20.45
N SER A 229 23.95 9.36 19.78
CA SER A 229 24.77 10.55 20.05
C SER A 229 24.38 11.25 21.35
N ILE A 230 23.10 11.57 21.55
CA ILE A 230 22.63 12.33 22.72
C ILE A 230 22.59 11.45 23.98
N LEU A 231 21.97 10.25 23.91
CA LEU A 231 21.76 9.41 25.09
C LEU A 231 23.00 8.59 25.48
N GLN A 232 23.78 8.07 24.53
CA GLN A 232 24.97 7.27 24.83
C GLN A 232 26.29 8.05 24.81
N ALA A 233 26.25 9.34 24.46
CA ALA A 233 27.43 10.20 24.36
C ALA A 233 28.47 9.72 23.33
N GLU A 234 28.04 8.92 22.35
CA GLU A 234 28.90 8.52 21.23
C GLU A 234 29.08 9.70 20.26
N PRO A 235 30.24 9.81 19.61
CA PRO A 235 30.49 10.86 18.64
C PRO A 235 29.58 10.72 17.40
N LEU A 236 29.32 11.83 16.72
CA LEU A 236 28.56 11.84 15.48
C LEU A 236 29.26 10.99 14.42
N THR A 237 28.46 10.40 13.54
CA THR A 237 28.99 9.79 12.34
C THR A 237 29.49 10.86 11.37
N PRO A 238 30.46 10.54 10.50
CA PRO A 238 31.03 11.53 9.57
C PRO A 238 29.96 12.29 8.78
N PHE A 239 28.93 11.58 8.32
CA PHE A 239 27.80 12.20 7.63
C PHE A 239 26.96 13.11 8.52
N LEU A 240 26.58 12.69 9.73
CA LEU A 240 25.80 13.56 10.62
C LEU A 240 26.60 14.81 11.00
N ALA A 241 27.90 14.63 11.23
CA ALA A 241 28.83 15.72 11.51
C ALA A 241 28.88 16.71 10.35
N ASP A 242 29.03 16.25 9.11
CA ASP A 242 28.99 17.10 7.91
C ASP A 242 27.62 17.75 7.70
N PHE A 243 26.53 16.98 7.77
CA PHE A 243 25.16 17.44 7.58
C PHE A 243 24.75 18.55 8.56
N ILE A 244 25.23 18.48 9.80
CA ILE A 244 24.97 19.47 10.85
C ILE A 244 26.03 20.59 10.84
N GLY A 245 27.12 20.44 10.08
CA GLY A 245 28.23 21.39 10.02
C GLY A 245 29.10 21.39 11.29
N ARG A 246 29.24 20.23 11.94
CA ARG A 246 29.94 20.00 13.20
C ARG A 246 30.91 18.81 13.11
N GLU A 247 31.89 18.93 12.21
CA GLU A 247 32.97 17.94 12.03
C GLU A 247 33.76 17.66 13.31
N ASP A 248 33.84 18.65 14.22
CA ASP A 248 34.49 18.56 15.53
C ASP A 248 33.84 17.53 16.47
N LEU A 249 32.54 17.25 16.26
CA LEU A 249 31.78 16.27 17.04
C LEU A 249 31.79 14.88 16.39
N GLY A 250 32.45 14.74 15.24
CA GLY A 250 32.54 13.48 14.51
C GLY A 250 33.46 12.45 15.18
N SER A 251 33.23 11.18 14.89
CA SER A 251 34.03 10.04 15.37
C SER A 251 35.52 10.10 15.00
N GLY A 252 35.90 10.93 14.02
CA GLY A 252 37.29 11.21 13.69
C GLY A 252 37.97 12.26 14.60
N ALA A 253 37.18 13.07 15.32
CA ALA A 253 37.66 14.21 16.10
C ALA A 253 37.54 13.99 17.62
N THR A 254 36.52 13.27 18.09
CA THR A 254 36.30 12.99 19.52
C THR A 254 35.91 11.53 19.78
N GLN A 255 36.30 11.01 20.94
CA GLN A 255 35.96 9.66 21.40
C GLN A 255 34.63 9.63 22.17
N ALA A 256 34.21 10.75 22.78
CA ALA A 256 32.97 10.85 23.54
C ALA A 256 32.50 12.31 23.65
N LEU A 257 31.18 12.51 23.60
CA LEU A 257 30.58 13.83 23.68
C LEU A 257 30.43 14.31 25.13
N THR A 258 30.82 15.56 25.37
CA THR A 258 30.59 16.26 26.63
C THR A 258 29.10 16.54 26.85
N LEU A 259 28.73 16.90 28.08
CA LEU A 259 27.34 17.27 28.40
C LEU A 259 26.89 18.54 27.66
N ALA A 260 27.80 19.47 27.41
CA ALA A 260 27.50 20.72 26.71
C ALA A 260 27.19 20.45 25.23
N GLU A 261 28.00 19.64 24.55
CA GLU A 261 27.80 19.25 23.14
C GLU A 261 26.50 18.47 22.98
N ARG A 262 26.20 17.53 23.88
CA ARG A 262 24.92 16.81 23.88
C ARG A 262 23.71 17.73 24.02
N ARG A 263 23.80 18.78 24.85
CA ARG A 263 22.72 19.78 25.00
C ARG A 263 22.54 20.61 23.74
N GLU A 264 23.61 20.88 23.01
CA GLU A 264 23.53 21.55 21.71
C GLU A 264 22.88 20.65 20.66
N LEU A 265 23.29 19.38 20.59
CA LEU A 265 22.68 18.39 19.69
C LEU A 265 21.19 18.20 19.98
N GLN A 266 20.74 18.31 21.23
CA GLN A 266 19.31 18.30 21.56
C GLN A 266 18.53 19.43 20.86
N TRP A 267 19.09 20.63 20.78
CA TRP A 267 18.47 21.75 20.07
C TRP A 267 18.45 21.51 18.56
N ILE A 268 19.56 21.01 18.00
CA ILE A 268 19.64 20.64 16.59
C ILE A 268 18.62 19.56 16.25
N TYR A 269 18.49 18.53 17.09
CA TYR A 269 17.49 17.48 16.95
C TYR A 269 16.06 18.05 17.00
N MET A 270 15.75 18.95 17.93
CA MET A 270 14.44 19.60 18.01
C MET A 270 14.12 20.41 16.75
N VAL A 271 15.08 21.19 16.25
CA VAL A 271 14.90 21.95 15.00
C VAL A 271 14.71 21.00 13.81
N PHE A 272 15.51 19.93 13.73
CA PHE A 272 15.38 18.90 12.70
C PHE A 272 13.99 18.26 12.71
N VAL A 273 13.52 17.79 13.86
CA VAL A 273 12.20 17.14 13.99
C VAL A 273 11.06 18.11 13.63
N VAL A 274 11.15 19.37 14.04
CA VAL A 274 10.14 20.39 13.67
C VAL A 274 10.19 20.69 12.17
N ALA A 275 11.38 20.83 11.58
CA ALA A 275 11.55 21.10 10.16
C ALA A 275 11.04 19.94 9.30
N ILE A 276 11.48 18.70 9.59
CA ILE A 276 11.06 17.51 8.84
C ILE A 276 9.58 17.19 9.09
N GLY A 277 9.08 17.42 10.31
CA GLY A 277 7.65 17.31 10.64
C GLY A 277 6.81 18.29 9.85
N THR A 278 7.25 19.54 9.72
CA THR A 278 6.56 20.56 8.91
C THR A 278 6.62 20.22 7.42
N LEU A 279 7.75 19.72 6.93
CA LEU A 279 7.92 19.29 5.54
C LEU A 279 7.04 18.08 5.19
N THR A 280 6.93 17.12 6.10
CA THR A 280 6.15 15.88 5.88
C THR A 280 4.68 16.02 6.22
N PHE A 281 4.28 17.04 6.99
CA PHE A 281 2.89 17.29 7.38
C PHE A 281 1.90 17.29 6.20
N PRO A 282 2.15 17.98 5.07
CA PRO A 282 1.24 17.96 3.93
C PRO A 282 1.07 16.56 3.32
N LEU A 283 2.10 15.71 3.35
CA LEU A 283 2.01 14.33 2.88
C LEU A 283 1.24 13.46 3.87
N ALA A 284 1.60 13.53 5.16
CA ALA A 284 1.01 12.73 6.22
C ALA A 284 -0.50 12.94 6.34
N TYR A 285 -0.97 14.19 6.23
CA TYR A 285 -2.39 14.52 6.31
C TYR A 285 -3.04 14.61 4.92
N GLY A 286 -2.37 15.15 3.91
CA GLY A 286 -2.95 15.34 2.58
C GLY A 286 -3.21 14.02 1.84
N LEU A 287 -2.36 12.99 2.02
CA LEU A 287 -2.54 11.70 1.33
C LEU A 287 -3.83 10.97 1.73
N PRO A 288 -4.19 10.82 3.03
CA PRO A 288 -5.49 10.29 3.43
C PRO A 288 -6.67 11.04 2.81
N TYR A 289 -6.67 12.38 2.83
CA TYR A 289 -7.72 13.19 2.21
C TYR A 289 -7.78 12.99 0.71
N TYR A 290 -6.63 12.92 0.05
CA TYR A 290 -6.55 12.71 -1.39
C TYR A 290 -7.05 11.31 -1.78
N ASN A 291 -6.75 10.28 -1.00
CA ASN A 291 -7.31 8.94 -1.18
C ASN A 291 -8.85 8.96 -1.09
N VAL A 292 -9.39 9.62 -0.06
CA VAL A 292 -10.85 9.78 0.09
C VAL A 292 -11.43 10.48 -1.14
N TRP A 293 -10.81 11.57 -1.61
CA TRP A 293 -11.26 12.26 -2.80
C TRP A 293 -11.23 11.37 -4.05
N ILE A 294 -10.17 10.58 -4.25
CA ILE A 294 -10.06 9.63 -5.37
C ILE A 294 -11.22 8.62 -5.33
N LEU A 295 -11.48 8.02 -4.17
CA LEU A 295 -12.54 7.03 -4.03
C LEU A 295 -13.93 7.65 -4.23
N GLN A 296 -14.19 8.84 -3.69
CA GLN A 296 -15.45 9.55 -3.93
C GLN A 296 -15.63 9.94 -5.40
N ARG A 297 -14.55 10.32 -6.08
CA ARG A 297 -14.58 10.61 -7.51
C ARG A 297 -14.92 9.38 -8.34
N ILE A 298 -14.29 8.24 -8.05
CA ILE A 298 -14.61 6.96 -8.69
C ILE A 298 -16.08 6.59 -8.46
N ASN A 299 -16.59 6.75 -7.23
CA ASN A 299 -17.98 6.49 -6.90
C ASN A 299 -18.94 7.37 -7.72
N GLN A 300 -18.64 8.66 -7.80
CA GLN A 300 -19.45 9.62 -8.55
C GLN A 300 -19.46 9.29 -10.05
N ASP A 301 -18.31 8.99 -10.64
CA ASP A 301 -18.20 8.63 -12.05
C ASP A 301 -18.97 7.33 -12.34
N LEU A 302 -18.93 6.35 -11.43
CA LEU A 302 -19.73 5.13 -11.53
C LEU A 302 -21.24 5.41 -11.43
N ARG A 303 -21.68 6.30 -10.54
CA ARG A 303 -23.10 6.69 -10.42
C ARG A 303 -23.61 7.38 -11.68
N LEU A 304 -22.84 8.32 -12.23
CA LEU A 304 -23.18 9.00 -13.48
C LEU A 304 -23.34 8.00 -14.63
N ALA A 305 -22.42 7.05 -14.74
CA ALA A 305 -22.48 6.00 -15.74
C ALA A 305 -23.69 5.07 -15.61
N LEU A 306 -24.02 4.67 -14.38
CA LEU A 306 -25.19 3.84 -14.11
C LEU A 306 -26.48 4.58 -14.48
N VAL A 307 -26.58 5.87 -14.17
CA VAL A 307 -27.72 6.72 -14.53
C VAL A 307 -27.80 6.93 -16.04
N GLU A 308 -26.66 7.19 -16.71
CA GLU A 308 -26.60 7.31 -18.17
C GLU A 308 -27.08 6.03 -18.85
N ARG A 309 -26.61 4.87 -18.37
CA ARG A 309 -27.07 3.57 -18.88
C ARG A 309 -28.56 3.38 -18.62
N TRP A 310 -29.05 3.79 -17.45
CA TRP A 310 -30.46 3.69 -17.09
C TRP A 310 -31.36 4.51 -18.01
N HIS A 311 -30.94 5.71 -18.43
CA HIS A 311 -31.67 6.52 -19.42
C HIS A 311 -31.76 5.88 -20.81
N GLN A 312 -30.81 4.99 -21.16
CA GLN A 312 -30.77 4.32 -22.46
C GLN A 312 -31.56 3.00 -22.48
N LEU A 313 -32.11 2.56 -21.34
CA LEU A 313 -32.89 1.32 -21.27
C LEU A 313 -34.27 1.50 -21.90
N SER A 314 -34.84 0.40 -22.39
CA SER A 314 -36.15 0.43 -23.04
C SER A 314 -37.26 0.71 -22.02
N LEU A 315 -38.36 1.32 -22.47
CA LEU A 315 -39.57 1.49 -21.65
C LEU A 315 -40.06 0.16 -21.06
N ARG A 316 -39.88 -0.96 -21.79
CA ARG A 316 -40.17 -2.31 -21.27
C ARG A 316 -39.33 -2.64 -20.03
N TYR A 317 -38.03 -2.34 -20.03
CA TYR A 317 -37.18 -2.56 -18.85
C TYR A 317 -37.71 -1.76 -17.65
N HIS A 318 -38.13 -0.51 -17.85
CA HIS A 318 -38.69 0.33 -16.81
C HIS A 318 -40.07 -0.14 -16.31
N GLY A 319 -40.87 -0.79 -17.16
CA GLY A 319 -42.12 -1.44 -16.77
C GLY A 319 -41.92 -2.76 -16.01
N ASP A 320 -40.88 -3.52 -16.37
CA ASP A 320 -40.60 -4.85 -15.81
C ASP A 320 -39.79 -4.80 -14.49
N HIS A 321 -39.21 -3.65 -14.10
CA HIS A 321 -38.36 -3.53 -12.91
C HIS A 321 -38.84 -2.45 -11.92
N ARG A 322 -38.68 -2.72 -10.62
CA ARG A 322 -39.02 -1.75 -9.57
C ARG A 322 -38.04 -0.58 -9.57
N VAL A 323 -38.59 0.64 -9.51
CA VAL A 323 -37.78 1.88 -9.40
C VAL A 323 -36.87 1.83 -8.17
N GLY A 324 -37.36 1.32 -7.04
CA GLY A 324 -36.58 1.16 -5.81
C GLY A 324 -35.32 0.32 -5.97
N ASP A 325 -35.39 -0.78 -6.72
CA ASP A 325 -34.22 -1.65 -6.99
C ASP A 325 -33.18 -0.92 -7.84
N SER A 326 -33.63 -0.12 -8.80
CA SER A 326 -32.73 0.71 -9.63
C SER A 326 -32.01 1.76 -8.78
N VAL A 327 -32.74 2.45 -7.89
CA VAL A 327 -32.17 3.44 -6.95
C VAL A 327 -31.17 2.77 -6.00
N TYR A 328 -31.49 1.59 -5.46
CA TYR A 328 -30.59 0.83 -4.59
C TYR A 328 -29.29 0.49 -5.30
N ARG A 329 -29.35 -0.03 -6.53
CA ARG A 329 -28.15 -0.36 -7.34
C ARG A 329 -27.28 0.86 -7.62
N ILE A 330 -27.90 2.01 -7.93
CA ILE A 330 -27.17 3.25 -8.19
C ILE A 330 -26.51 3.77 -6.91
N TYR A 331 -27.16 3.67 -5.76
CA TYR A 331 -26.68 4.29 -4.52
C TYR A 331 -25.78 3.37 -3.67
N GLN A 332 -26.27 2.17 -3.35
CA GLN A 332 -25.65 1.21 -2.43
C GLN A 332 -24.62 0.33 -3.15
N ASP A 333 -24.98 -0.32 -4.27
CA ASP A 333 -24.05 -1.23 -4.94
C ASP A 333 -22.83 -0.47 -5.49
N SER A 334 -23.01 0.76 -5.97
CA SER A 334 -21.89 1.60 -6.43
C SER A 334 -20.92 1.95 -5.29
N ALA A 335 -21.43 2.18 -4.07
CA ALA A 335 -20.62 2.40 -2.88
C ALA A 335 -19.85 1.14 -2.48
N GLN A 336 -20.47 -0.03 -2.51
CA GLN A 336 -19.81 -1.31 -2.23
C GLN A 336 -18.69 -1.61 -3.22
N VAL A 337 -18.93 -1.38 -4.52
CA VAL A 337 -17.88 -1.50 -5.55
C VAL A 337 -16.71 -0.58 -5.26
N THR A 338 -16.98 0.66 -4.83
CA THR A 338 -15.93 1.62 -4.48
C THR A 338 -15.17 1.20 -3.22
N ALA A 339 -15.84 0.61 -2.23
CA ALA A 339 -15.19 0.07 -1.04
C ALA A 339 -14.19 -1.06 -1.39
N ILE A 340 -14.56 -1.96 -2.31
CA ILE A 340 -13.67 -3.01 -2.81
C ILE A 340 -12.44 -2.39 -3.50
N VAL A 341 -12.64 -1.36 -4.34
CA VAL A 341 -11.53 -0.60 -4.94
C VAL A 341 -10.62 -0.02 -3.86
N GLY A 342 -11.19 0.64 -2.85
CA GLY A 342 -10.43 1.23 -1.74
C GLY A 342 -9.61 0.19 -0.96
N MET A 343 -10.17 -1.00 -0.75
CA MET A 343 -9.45 -2.11 -0.14
C MET A 343 -8.24 -2.53 -0.99
N LEU A 344 -8.40 -2.66 -2.30
CA LEU A 344 -7.28 -3.03 -3.18
C LEU A 344 -6.19 -1.97 -3.21
N VAL A 345 -6.58 -0.68 -3.22
CA VAL A 345 -5.64 0.42 -3.11
C VAL A 345 -4.84 0.30 -1.82
N SER A 346 -5.53 0.02 -0.70
CA SER A 346 -4.92 -0.16 0.62
C SER A 346 -4.01 -1.40 0.72
N VAL A 347 -4.37 -2.52 0.10
CA VAL A 347 -3.51 -3.71 0.05
C VAL A 347 -2.25 -3.42 -0.74
N ALA A 348 -2.36 -2.73 -1.88
CA ALA A 348 -1.20 -2.39 -2.69
C ALA A 348 -0.28 -1.35 -2.02
N THR A 349 -0.81 -0.36 -1.29
CA THR A 349 0.05 0.56 -0.52
C THR A 349 0.74 -0.16 0.64
N GLN A 350 0.03 -1.01 1.38
CA GLN A 350 0.62 -1.83 2.45
C GLN A 350 1.70 -2.79 1.92
N ALA A 351 1.46 -3.46 0.80
CA ALA A 351 2.47 -4.32 0.17
C ALA A 351 3.71 -3.53 -0.25
N THR A 352 3.52 -2.30 -0.75
CA THR A 352 4.62 -1.40 -1.11
C THR A 352 5.42 -0.97 0.12
N THR A 353 4.74 -0.57 1.20
CA THR A 353 5.39 -0.25 2.49
C THR A 353 6.20 -1.44 2.97
N TYR A 354 5.57 -2.60 3.07
CA TYR A 354 6.22 -3.83 3.55
C TYR A 354 7.43 -4.24 2.69
N ALA A 355 7.32 -4.15 1.36
CA ALA A 355 8.45 -4.43 0.48
C ALA A 355 9.60 -3.44 0.69
N THR A 356 9.29 -2.15 0.88
CA THR A 356 10.29 -1.10 1.15
C THR A 356 10.98 -1.36 2.49
N THR A 357 10.20 -1.55 3.55
CA THR A 357 10.62 -1.98 4.90
C THR A 357 11.60 -3.16 4.85
N ILE A 358 11.20 -4.27 4.23
CA ILE A 358 12.02 -5.49 4.17
C ILE A 358 13.30 -5.26 3.35
N THR A 359 13.24 -4.47 2.28
CA THR A 359 14.43 -4.13 1.48
C THR A 359 15.45 -3.37 2.32
N PHE A 360 14.99 -2.40 3.12
CA PHE A 360 15.81 -1.59 4.01
C PHE A 360 16.42 -2.41 5.15
N ILE A 361 15.65 -3.30 5.77
CA ILE A 361 16.18 -4.23 6.79
C ILE A 361 17.17 -5.25 6.18
N ALA A 362 16.88 -5.77 4.98
CA ALA A 362 17.78 -6.71 4.30
C ALA A 362 19.13 -6.09 3.95
N ALA A 363 19.20 -4.76 3.80
CA ALA A 363 20.45 -4.04 3.64
C ALA A 363 21.31 -4.08 4.93
N LEU A 364 20.69 -4.08 6.12
CA LEU A 364 21.43 -4.27 7.38
C LEU A 364 21.93 -5.72 7.51
N ASP A 365 21.05 -6.69 7.30
CA ASP A 365 21.41 -8.11 7.23
C ASP A 365 20.36 -8.92 6.42
N PRO A 366 20.78 -9.69 5.39
CA PRO A 366 19.90 -10.49 4.57
C PRO A 366 19.07 -11.51 5.36
N MET A 367 19.57 -12.02 6.47
CA MET A 367 18.85 -12.96 7.33
C MET A 367 17.61 -12.31 7.94
N LEU A 368 17.67 -11.03 8.33
CA LEU A 368 16.47 -10.31 8.78
C LEU A 368 15.48 -10.08 7.64
N GLY A 369 15.99 -9.77 6.45
CA GLY A 369 15.17 -9.72 5.24
C GLY A 369 14.42 -11.03 4.97
N LEU A 370 15.10 -12.16 5.11
CA LEU A 370 14.53 -13.51 4.97
C LEU A 370 13.53 -13.83 6.09
N MET A 371 13.81 -13.45 7.34
CA MET A 371 12.89 -13.62 8.46
C MET A 371 11.59 -12.84 8.21
N GLY A 372 11.71 -11.57 7.80
CA GLY A 372 10.57 -10.78 7.36
C GLY A 372 9.82 -11.44 6.22
N ALA A 373 10.49 -11.77 5.11
CA ALA A 373 9.88 -12.45 3.97
C ALA A 373 9.14 -13.74 4.37
N THR A 374 9.67 -14.50 5.34
CA THR A 374 9.04 -15.69 5.89
C THR A 374 7.70 -15.38 6.57
N ILE A 375 7.58 -14.27 7.31
CA ILE A 375 6.30 -13.82 7.89
C ILE A 375 5.26 -13.60 6.79
N ALA A 376 5.63 -12.93 5.69
CA ALA A 376 4.73 -12.71 4.56
C ALA A 376 4.34 -14.01 3.85
N VAL A 377 5.29 -14.93 3.63
CA VAL A 377 5.02 -16.24 3.03
C VAL A 377 4.06 -17.06 3.89
N ILE A 378 4.30 -17.13 5.21
CA ILE A 378 3.41 -17.80 6.16
C ILE A 378 2.01 -17.17 6.11
N ALA A 379 1.92 -15.83 6.13
CA ALA A 379 0.64 -15.13 6.04
C ALA A 379 -0.12 -15.44 4.76
N ILE A 380 0.56 -15.53 3.61
CA ILE A 380 -0.06 -15.89 2.33
C ILE A 380 -0.55 -17.35 2.35
N LEU A 381 0.29 -18.29 2.79
CA LEU A 381 -0.08 -19.71 2.86
C LEU A 381 -1.24 -19.95 3.83
N TRP A 382 -1.16 -19.34 5.01
CA TRP A 382 -2.20 -19.37 6.02
C TRP A 382 -3.49 -18.74 5.51
N GLY A 383 -3.37 -17.54 4.91
CA GLY A 383 -4.40 -16.84 4.14
C GLY A 383 -5.17 -17.77 3.23
N ARG A 384 -4.46 -18.43 2.31
CA ARG A 384 -5.07 -19.35 1.34
C ARG A 384 -5.82 -20.51 2.00
N TRP A 385 -5.29 -21.04 3.10
CA TRP A 385 -5.92 -22.15 3.83
C TRP A 385 -7.20 -21.74 4.56
N PHE A 386 -7.22 -20.61 5.26
CA PHE A 386 -8.41 -20.19 6.02
C PHE A 386 -9.46 -19.46 5.17
N SER A 387 -9.07 -18.88 4.02
CA SER A 387 -9.99 -18.10 3.17
C SER A 387 -11.28 -18.82 2.83
N ARG A 388 -11.18 -20.09 2.43
CA ARG A 388 -12.36 -20.91 2.05
C ARG A 388 -13.28 -21.14 3.25
N ARG A 389 -12.70 -21.39 4.42
CA ARG A 389 -13.41 -21.64 5.69
C ARG A 389 -14.14 -20.39 6.18
N VAL A 390 -13.45 -19.24 6.15
CA VAL A 390 -14.04 -17.94 6.48
C VAL A 390 -15.21 -17.66 5.56
N ARG A 391 -15.02 -17.82 4.25
CA ARG A 391 -16.07 -17.57 3.26
C ARG A 391 -17.32 -18.46 3.46
N SER A 392 -17.13 -19.78 3.62
CA SER A 392 -18.25 -20.71 3.86
C SER A 392 -19.01 -20.35 5.13
N ARG A 393 -18.29 -20.15 6.26
CA ARG A 393 -18.91 -19.81 7.55
C ARG A 393 -19.58 -18.43 7.54
N SER A 394 -19.01 -17.44 6.85
CA SER A 394 -19.63 -16.12 6.68
C SER A 394 -20.89 -16.16 5.83
N LEU A 395 -20.97 -17.07 4.85
CA LEU A 395 -22.20 -17.28 4.10
C LEU A 395 -23.30 -17.87 4.99
N THR A 396 -23.00 -18.93 5.76
CA THR A 396 -23.96 -19.49 6.73
C THR A 396 -24.38 -18.47 7.79
N ALA A 397 -23.46 -17.66 8.30
CA ALA A 397 -23.77 -16.59 9.25
C ALA A 397 -24.69 -15.52 8.64
N ARG A 398 -24.48 -15.15 7.37
CA ARG A 398 -25.36 -14.20 6.66
C ARG A 398 -26.74 -14.78 6.38
N GLU A 399 -26.84 -16.05 5.96
CA GLU A 399 -28.11 -16.74 5.71
C GLU A 399 -28.93 -16.86 7.00
N THR A 400 -28.35 -17.37 8.07
CA THR A 400 -29.03 -17.51 9.37
C THR A 400 -29.45 -16.16 9.96
N ASN A 401 -28.64 -15.11 9.81
CA ASN A 401 -29.01 -13.76 10.21
C ASN A 401 -30.12 -13.17 9.32
N SER A 402 -30.14 -13.50 8.03
CA SER A 402 -31.23 -13.12 7.12
C SER A 402 -32.55 -13.77 7.53
N ASP A 403 -32.55 -15.08 7.84
CA ASP A 403 -33.73 -15.80 8.32
C ASP A 403 -34.29 -15.16 9.59
N LEU A 404 -33.42 -14.86 10.56
CA LEU A 404 -33.80 -14.19 11.81
C LEU A 404 -34.42 -12.81 11.56
N THR A 405 -33.85 -12.05 10.62
CA THR A 405 -34.37 -10.75 10.21
C THR A 405 -35.74 -10.89 9.53
N SER A 406 -35.90 -11.86 8.63
CA SER A 406 -37.18 -12.16 7.98
C SER A 406 -38.25 -12.58 8.98
N ARG A 407 -37.93 -13.47 9.94
CA ARG A 407 -38.86 -13.84 11.02
C ARG A 407 -39.26 -12.62 11.85
N THR A 408 -38.31 -11.73 12.15
CA THR A 408 -38.61 -10.48 12.86
C THR A 408 -39.65 -9.66 12.09
N GLN A 409 -39.49 -9.51 10.78
CA GLN A 409 -40.45 -8.80 9.92
C GLN A 409 -41.82 -9.48 9.91
N GLU A 410 -41.88 -10.82 9.81
CA GLU A 410 -43.11 -11.60 9.85
C GLU A 410 -43.85 -11.45 11.18
N VAL A 411 -43.16 -11.60 12.31
CA VAL A 411 -43.73 -11.48 13.66
C VAL A 411 -44.28 -10.07 13.88
N LEU A 412 -43.53 -9.04 13.49
CA LEU A 412 -44.00 -7.65 13.59
C LEU A 412 -45.21 -7.39 12.67
N GLY A 413 -45.23 -7.94 11.47
CA GLY A 413 -46.36 -7.86 10.54
C GLY A 413 -47.62 -8.59 11.05
N ALA A 414 -47.43 -9.74 11.72
CA ALA A 414 -48.49 -10.59 12.23
C ALA A 414 -48.88 -10.30 13.70
N MET A 415 -48.33 -9.24 14.31
CA MET A 415 -48.47 -8.96 15.74
C MET A 415 -49.92 -8.96 16.24
N ARG A 416 -50.86 -8.43 15.45
CA ARG A 416 -52.30 -8.43 15.78
C ARG A 416 -52.88 -9.84 15.89
N VAL A 417 -52.49 -10.75 15.01
CA VAL A 417 -52.93 -12.17 15.02
C VAL A 417 -52.29 -12.91 16.19
N ILE A 418 -50.99 -12.70 16.42
CA ILE A 418 -50.27 -13.32 17.55
C ILE A 418 -50.95 -12.94 18.87
N LYS A 419 -51.29 -11.65 19.06
CA LYS A 419 -52.04 -11.17 20.22
C LYS A 419 -53.46 -11.75 20.31
N ALA A 420 -54.18 -11.82 19.19
CA ALA A 420 -55.52 -12.38 19.17
C ALA A 420 -55.54 -13.87 19.55
N CYS A 421 -54.50 -14.63 19.19
CA CYS A 421 -54.37 -16.05 19.50
C CYS A 421 -53.65 -16.34 20.84
N SER A 422 -53.23 -15.32 21.60
CA SER A 422 -52.39 -15.47 22.82
C SER A 422 -51.15 -16.36 22.58
N ALA A 423 -50.53 -16.23 21.41
CA ALA A 423 -49.43 -17.08 20.94
C ALA A 423 -48.03 -16.49 21.19
N GLU A 424 -47.91 -15.45 22.02
CA GLU A 424 -46.65 -14.72 22.24
C GLU A 424 -45.54 -15.63 22.75
N ASP A 425 -45.81 -16.46 23.75
CA ASP A 425 -44.80 -17.36 24.34
C ASP A 425 -44.35 -18.46 23.36
N ALA A 426 -45.23 -18.86 22.44
CA ALA A 426 -44.89 -19.83 21.40
C ALA A 426 -43.97 -19.20 20.34
N GLU A 427 -44.29 -17.99 19.89
CA GLU A 427 -43.46 -17.26 18.93
C GLU A 427 -42.14 -16.78 19.54
N GLN A 428 -42.13 -16.40 20.82
CA GLN A 428 -40.91 -16.06 21.54
C GLN A 428 -39.94 -17.25 21.60
N ARG A 429 -40.43 -18.46 21.92
CA ARG A 429 -39.60 -19.68 21.92
C ARG A 429 -39.04 -20.02 20.54
N ARG A 430 -39.84 -19.84 19.48
CA ARG A 430 -39.38 -20.02 18.09
C ARG A 430 -38.30 -19.01 17.71
N PHE A 431 -38.49 -17.75 18.08
CA PHE A 431 -37.52 -16.70 17.86
C PHE A 431 -36.20 -16.97 18.60
N GLU A 432 -36.28 -17.42 19.85
CA GLU A 432 -35.10 -17.80 20.64
C GLU A 432 -34.32 -18.95 19.99
N ALA A 433 -35.00 -19.98 19.48
CA ALA A 433 -34.36 -21.07 18.76
C ALA A 433 -33.59 -20.59 17.52
N ASP A 434 -34.22 -19.74 16.69
CA ASP A 434 -33.57 -19.17 15.51
C ASP A 434 -32.41 -18.21 15.87
N SER A 435 -32.56 -17.48 16.98
CA SER A 435 -31.53 -16.60 17.51
C SER A 435 -30.28 -17.37 17.95
N VAL A 436 -30.46 -18.52 18.62
CA VAL A 436 -29.33 -19.40 18.99
C VAL A 436 -28.62 -19.93 17.75
N VAL A 437 -29.35 -20.31 16.69
CA VAL A 437 -28.75 -20.75 15.42
C VAL A 437 -27.92 -19.64 14.77
N ALA A 438 -28.47 -18.42 14.69
CA ALA A 438 -27.76 -17.26 14.15
C ALA A 438 -26.53 -16.87 14.99
N PHE A 439 -26.66 -16.90 16.32
CA PHE A 439 -25.53 -16.67 17.23
C PHE A 439 -24.42 -17.70 17.00
N ASN A 440 -24.76 -18.98 16.94
CA ASN A 440 -23.81 -20.07 16.75
C ASN A 440 -23.05 -19.96 15.42
N ALA A 441 -23.75 -19.59 14.34
CA ALA A 441 -23.12 -19.32 13.06
C ALA A 441 -22.15 -18.12 13.13
N ALA A 442 -22.59 -17.00 13.73
CA ALA A 442 -21.76 -15.81 13.92
C ALA A 442 -20.55 -16.04 14.86
N TYR A 443 -20.73 -16.84 15.90
CA TYR A 443 -19.66 -17.21 16.83
C TYR A 443 -18.62 -18.10 16.13
N ARG A 444 -19.03 -19.09 15.33
CA ARG A 444 -18.12 -19.99 14.57
C ARG A 444 -17.22 -19.25 13.57
N ILE A 445 -17.71 -18.18 12.94
CA ILE A 445 -16.87 -17.35 12.06
C ILE A 445 -15.94 -16.45 12.87
N ARG A 446 -16.44 -15.74 13.89
CA ARG A 446 -15.61 -14.82 14.70
C ARG A 446 -14.51 -15.54 15.46
N SER A 447 -14.81 -16.72 16.00
CA SER A 447 -13.82 -17.59 16.65
C SER A 447 -12.76 -18.12 15.66
N LEU A 448 -13.15 -18.45 14.42
CA LEU A 448 -12.18 -18.81 13.38
C LEU A 448 -11.24 -17.64 13.05
N VAL A 449 -11.79 -16.43 12.85
CA VAL A 449 -11.00 -15.24 12.56
C VAL A 449 -10.06 -14.89 13.72
N ALA A 450 -10.55 -15.02 14.97
CA ALA A 450 -9.73 -14.83 16.15
C ALA A 450 -8.59 -15.88 16.23
N GLY A 451 -8.90 -17.16 16.04
CA GLY A 451 -7.89 -18.22 16.04
C GLY A 451 -6.83 -18.05 14.95
N VAL A 452 -7.25 -17.67 13.74
CA VAL A 452 -6.35 -17.31 12.62
C VAL A 452 -5.43 -16.17 13.01
N SER A 453 -5.96 -15.12 13.65
CA SER A 453 -5.19 -13.95 14.07
C SER A 453 -4.21 -14.29 15.20
N ILE A 454 -4.62 -15.10 16.17
CA ILE A 454 -3.77 -15.57 17.27
C ILE A 454 -2.61 -16.40 16.73
N ILE A 455 -2.88 -17.38 15.86
CA ILE A 455 -1.83 -18.23 15.26
C ILE A 455 -0.83 -17.38 14.48
N MET A 456 -1.32 -16.45 13.65
CA MET A 456 -0.44 -15.53 12.91
C MET A 456 0.38 -14.63 13.83
N PHE A 457 -0.23 -14.11 14.90
CA PHE A 457 0.45 -13.32 15.90
C PHE A 457 1.54 -14.14 16.62
N THR A 458 1.28 -15.40 16.97
CA THR A 458 2.27 -16.29 17.60
C THR A 458 3.43 -16.60 16.65
N PHE A 459 3.17 -16.93 15.38
CA PHE A 459 4.23 -17.15 14.39
C PHE A 459 5.08 -15.90 14.15
N ALA A 460 4.42 -14.76 13.92
CA ALA A 460 5.12 -13.50 13.72
C ALA A 460 5.92 -13.12 14.97
N GLY A 461 5.32 -13.21 16.16
CA GLY A 461 5.99 -12.94 17.44
C GLY A 461 7.20 -13.83 17.68
N THR A 462 7.14 -15.12 17.32
CA THR A 462 8.27 -16.03 17.44
C THR A 462 9.42 -15.62 16.52
N ILE A 463 9.12 -15.26 15.27
CA ILE A 463 10.12 -14.79 14.30
C ILE A 463 10.72 -13.44 14.76
N LEU A 464 9.89 -12.54 15.27
CA LEU A 464 10.34 -11.25 15.79
C LEU A 464 11.27 -11.41 16.99
N LEU A 465 10.91 -12.25 17.96
CA LEU A 465 11.76 -12.54 19.13
C LEU A 465 13.08 -13.21 18.72
N ALA A 466 13.06 -14.13 17.76
CA ALA A 466 14.27 -14.72 17.22
C ALA A 466 15.14 -13.66 16.52
N GLY A 467 14.51 -12.75 15.77
CA GLY A 467 15.18 -11.62 15.12
C GLY A 467 15.84 -10.70 16.16
N GLU A 468 15.12 -10.34 17.22
CA GLU A 468 15.65 -9.55 18.34
C GLU A 468 16.86 -10.20 18.99
N PHE A 469 16.80 -11.52 19.24
CA PHE A 469 17.93 -12.26 19.76
C PHE A 469 19.16 -12.15 18.86
N PHE A 470 19.02 -12.42 17.55
CA PHE A 470 20.14 -12.31 16.61
C PHE A 470 20.69 -10.89 16.50
N MET A 471 19.80 -9.89 16.39
CA MET A 471 20.22 -8.48 16.35
C MET A 471 20.96 -8.06 17.63
N ALA A 472 20.54 -8.56 18.80
CA ALA A 472 21.23 -8.30 20.06
C ALA A 472 22.64 -8.93 20.08
N VAL A 473 22.79 -10.16 19.58
CA VAL A 473 24.11 -10.81 19.44
C VAL A 473 25.00 -10.01 18.49
N TRP A 474 24.49 -9.63 17.31
CA TRP A 474 25.27 -8.87 16.34
C TRP A 474 25.68 -7.49 16.83
N ALA A 475 24.79 -6.81 17.58
CA ALA A 475 25.10 -5.54 18.23
C ALA A 475 26.14 -5.70 19.35
N ALA A 476 26.08 -6.79 20.13
CA ALA A 476 27.09 -7.08 21.15
C ALA A 476 28.46 -7.40 20.53
N GLU A 477 28.49 -8.07 19.38
CA GLU A 477 29.71 -8.38 18.64
C GLU A 477 30.27 -7.21 17.82
N ASN A 478 29.55 -6.08 17.75
CA ASN A 478 29.85 -4.93 16.88
C ASN A 478 30.11 -5.37 15.41
N ARG A 479 29.29 -6.33 14.95
CA ARG A 479 29.45 -6.96 13.63
C ARG A 479 29.18 -5.93 12.54
N GLU A 480 29.95 -5.98 11.46
CA GLU A 480 29.71 -5.13 10.29
C GLU A 480 28.35 -5.47 9.65
N ALA A 481 27.60 -4.45 9.25
CA ALA A 481 26.34 -4.64 8.54
C ALA A 481 26.60 -5.20 7.13
N PHE A 482 25.64 -5.94 6.57
CA PHE A 482 25.83 -6.59 5.28
C PHE A 482 26.11 -5.59 4.16
N ALA A 483 25.31 -4.52 4.08
CA ALA A 483 25.51 -3.44 3.13
C ALA A 483 26.31 -2.28 3.77
N ALA A 484 27.23 -2.55 4.70
CA ALA A 484 27.97 -1.53 5.46
C ALA A 484 28.55 -0.43 4.59
N VAL A 485 29.12 -0.79 3.43
CA VAL A 485 29.59 0.17 2.44
C VAL A 485 28.42 1.05 1.96
N LEU A 486 27.34 0.47 1.42
CA LEU A 486 26.18 1.23 0.96
C LEU A 486 25.55 2.08 2.07
N ILE A 487 25.44 1.57 3.28
CA ILE A 487 24.88 2.24 4.45
C ILE A 487 25.75 3.44 4.85
N GLY A 488 27.07 3.25 4.89
CA GLY A 488 28.04 4.31 5.17
C GLY A 488 28.07 5.37 4.09
N LEU A 489 27.87 4.99 2.83
CA LEU A 489 27.71 5.95 1.73
C LEU A 489 26.43 6.77 1.86
N VAL A 490 25.35 6.14 2.35
CA VAL A 490 24.12 6.86 2.70
C VAL A 490 24.28 7.76 3.92
N GLY A 491 25.44 7.71 4.56
CA GLY A 491 25.73 8.50 5.74
C GLY A 491 25.05 7.98 7.00
N LEU A 492 24.55 6.74 6.97
CA LEU A 492 23.92 6.13 8.13
C LEU A 492 24.97 5.57 9.07
N SER A 493 24.72 5.65 10.37
CA SER A 493 25.64 5.14 11.39
C SER A 493 25.75 3.63 11.50
N PHE A 494 24.80 2.91 10.90
CA PHE A 494 24.69 1.46 11.02
C PHE A 494 25.64 0.69 10.10
N VAL A 495 26.82 1.26 9.79
CA VAL A 495 27.92 0.51 9.14
C VAL A 495 28.28 -0.71 9.98
N ARG A 496 28.14 -0.60 11.31
CA ARG A 496 28.21 -1.71 12.26
C ARG A 496 26.94 -1.81 13.09
N TRP A 497 26.64 -3.01 13.52
CA TRP A 497 25.56 -3.30 14.45
C TRP A 497 25.85 -2.65 15.80
N ASN A 498 24.99 -1.71 16.19
CA ASN A 498 25.03 -0.99 17.46
C ASN A 498 23.61 -0.91 18.07
N LEU A 499 23.43 -0.21 19.19
CA LEU A 499 22.11 -0.09 19.82
C LEU A 499 21.09 0.58 18.90
N GLY A 500 21.50 1.60 18.13
CA GLY A 500 20.61 2.27 17.19
C GLY A 500 20.15 1.34 16.06
N ALA A 501 21.06 0.57 15.45
CA ALA A 501 20.75 -0.39 14.40
C ALA A 501 19.75 -1.43 14.89
N PHE A 502 19.99 -1.94 16.11
CA PHE A 502 19.10 -2.86 16.79
C PHE A 502 17.70 -2.27 16.98
N GLN A 503 17.59 -1.07 17.56
CA GLN A 503 16.30 -0.45 17.85
C GLN A 503 15.53 -0.13 16.57
N TRP A 504 16.20 0.44 15.57
CA TRP A 504 15.58 0.77 14.29
C TRP A 504 15.09 -0.48 13.57
N ALA A 505 15.95 -1.49 13.43
CA ALA A 505 15.61 -2.72 12.73
C ALA A 505 14.47 -3.48 13.44
N ARG A 506 14.47 -3.49 14.77
CA ARG A 506 13.39 -4.05 15.58
C ARG A 506 12.07 -3.32 15.34
N ASP A 507 12.06 -1.99 15.45
CA ASP A 507 10.85 -1.20 15.29
C ASP A 507 10.27 -1.36 13.86
N GLU A 508 11.14 -1.45 12.86
CA GLU A 508 10.77 -1.66 11.47
C GLU A 508 10.26 -3.10 11.19
N LEU A 509 10.85 -4.12 11.83
CA LEU A 509 10.35 -5.50 11.82
C LEU A 509 8.95 -5.60 12.45
N ILE A 510 8.73 -4.94 13.59
CA ILE A 510 7.43 -4.87 14.27
C ILE A 510 6.41 -4.15 13.38
N SER A 511 6.78 -3.00 12.82
CA SER A 511 5.95 -2.23 11.88
C SER A 511 5.55 -3.09 10.67
N GLY A 512 6.52 -3.76 10.04
CA GLY A 512 6.26 -4.68 8.93
C GLY A 512 5.32 -5.82 9.30
N SER A 513 5.49 -6.43 10.47
CA SER A 513 4.58 -7.47 10.98
C SER A 513 3.14 -6.95 11.14
N ASN A 514 2.98 -5.73 11.65
CA ASN A 514 1.68 -5.09 11.78
C ASN A 514 1.01 -4.85 10.42
N VAL A 515 1.79 -4.50 9.38
CA VAL A 515 1.29 -4.38 8.00
C VAL A 515 0.76 -5.71 7.48
N VAL A 516 1.49 -6.82 7.70
CA VAL A 516 1.04 -8.16 7.31
C VAL A 516 -0.27 -8.55 8.03
N GLY A 517 -0.35 -8.28 9.33
CA GLY A 517 -1.60 -8.45 10.10
C GLY A 517 -2.75 -7.58 9.58
N GLY A 518 -2.46 -6.35 9.16
CA GLY A 518 -3.41 -5.44 8.51
C GLY A 518 -3.98 -6.00 7.22
N VAL A 519 -3.11 -6.50 6.32
CA VAL A 519 -3.50 -7.14 5.06
C VAL A 519 -4.35 -8.39 5.31
N LEU A 520 -4.00 -9.23 6.28
CA LEU A 520 -4.78 -10.41 6.65
C LEU A 520 -6.19 -10.05 7.16
N ARG A 521 -6.31 -8.99 7.97
CA ARG A 521 -7.63 -8.49 8.41
C ARG A 521 -8.45 -7.97 7.24
N GLN A 522 -7.87 -7.16 6.36
CA GLN A 522 -8.56 -6.68 5.17
C GLN A 522 -9.00 -7.84 4.28
N TRP A 523 -8.11 -8.82 4.06
CA TRP A 523 -8.41 -10.02 3.30
C TRP A 523 -9.59 -10.79 3.88
N THR A 524 -9.63 -10.95 5.21
CA THR A 524 -10.74 -11.59 5.92
C THR A 524 -12.04 -10.81 5.71
N ASN A 525 -12.01 -9.47 5.83
CA ASN A 525 -13.17 -8.62 5.55
C ASN A 525 -13.66 -8.76 4.10
N ALA A 526 -12.76 -8.91 3.11
CA ALA A 526 -13.17 -9.20 1.74
C ALA A 526 -13.89 -10.54 1.60
N GLN A 527 -13.45 -11.58 2.33
CA GLN A 527 -14.15 -12.87 2.31
C GLN A 527 -15.53 -12.79 2.98
N ASP A 528 -15.70 -11.92 3.98
CA ASP A 528 -17.01 -11.64 4.59
C ASP A 528 -17.95 -10.88 3.65
N MET A 529 -17.39 -10.06 2.73
CA MET A 529 -18.17 -9.34 1.72
C MET A 529 -18.51 -10.21 0.49
N ALA A 530 -17.58 -11.06 0.04
CA ALA A 530 -17.72 -11.98 -1.11
C ALA A 530 -18.49 -13.26 -0.79
#